data_AF-A0A967C5D0-F1
#
_entry.id   AF-A0A967C5D0-F1
#
_cell.length_a   1.000
_cell.length_b   1.000
_cell.length_c   1.000
_cell.angle_alpha   90.00
_cell.angle_beta   90.00
_cell.angle_gamma   90.00
#
_symmetry.space_group_name_H-M   'P 1'
#
loop_
_entity.id
_entity.type
_entity.pdbx_description
1 polymer ?
#
loop_
_entity_poly.entity_id
_entity_poly.type
_entity_poly.pdbx_seq_one_letter_code
_entity_poly.pdbx_strand_id
1 'polypeptide(L)'
;MAVVVLLPWLVRNTITVGTPLFPFAGSAPEWWSPGQTARFAAGHAAPMGTDFIARLTALWNQGFREGIGAAPDADPWLPQWGVAFAVGSVALVVAALFRFRTGAALIAMFAAQCGFWMLATHLKARFLLPCAVPLMVAMALAFAPKCETGGAVRRAMIAASAAIALFGWCMQPLTVLRNDPRMTDPNGPVANLDALGAAILDLGPGTKADADAATAAGSAMPLAWWSNWRMPAGATLGCEGEADVFWCRTTPVWGTVWDGGPLARVLRTHGSDAAAAVRALRDTEHLTHLAIGESMLARWKACGWLDPALAPERVRAVAALLRPVMHTASGGVVYELPASPAP
;
A
#
# COMPACT_ATOMS: atom_id res chain seq x y z
N MET A 1 4.22 18.18 -22.28
CA MET A 1 3.23 17.10 -22.13
C MET A 1 3.01 16.65 -20.69
N ALA A 2 4.04 16.39 -19.88
CA ALA A 2 3.88 15.93 -18.49
C ALA A 2 2.96 16.83 -17.62
N VAL A 3 3.14 18.15 -17.69
CA VAL A 3 2.28 19.12 -16.95
C VAL A 3 0.81 19.03 -17.37
N VAL A 4 0.53 18.80 -18.66
CA VAL A 4 -0.84 18.65 -19.18
C VAL A 4 -1.49 17.38 -18.62
N VAL A 5 -0.73 16.28 -18.54
CA VAL A 5 -1.21 15.02 -17.93
C VAL A 5 -1.50 15.18 -16.44
N LEU A 6 -0.69 15.98 -15.74
CA LEU A 6 -0.86 16.25 -14.31
C LEU A 6 -1.91 17.35 -14.01
N LEU A 7 -2.38 18.08 -15.02
CA LEU A 7 -3.23 19.26 -14.85
C LEU A 7 -4.50 18.99 -14.02
N PRO A 8 -5.26 17.89 -14.22
CA PRO A 8 -6.44 17.62 -13.40
C PRO A 8 -6.13 17.50 -11.91
N TRP A 9 -4.99 16.88 -11.57
CA TRP A 9 -4.55 16.73 -10.18
C TRP A 9 -4.08 18.06 -9.59
N LEU A 10 -3.30 18.83 -10.35
CA LEU A 10 -2.82 20.16 -9.92
C LEU A 10 -4.00 21.10 -9.66
N VAL A 11 -4.99 21.14 -10.56
CA VAL A 11 -6.20 21.95 -10.41
C VAL A 11 -7.02 21.50 -9.21
N ARG A 12 -7.27 20.19 -9.07
CA ARG A 12 -7.98 19.66 -7.89
C ARG A 12 -7.31 20.14 -6.60
N ASN A 13 -6.00 19.95 -6.48
CA ASN A 13 -5.26 20.32 -5.28
C ASN A 13 -5.29 21.82 -5.00
N THR A 14 -5.15 22.66 -6.02
CA THR A 14 -5.30 24.11 -5.86
C THR A 14 -6.69 24.47 -5.33
N ILE A 15 -7.75 23.84 -5.84
CA ILE A 15 -9.13 24.13 -5.40
C ILE A 15 -9.37 23.62 -3.97
N THR A 16 -8.92 22.42 -3.65
CA THR A 16 -9.25 21.77 -2.36
C THR A 16 -8.34 22.18 -1.21
N VAL A 17 -7.07 22.47 -1.50
CA VAL A 17 -6.02 22.65 -0.50
C VAL A 17 -5.28 23.99 -0.66
N GLY A 18 -5.55 24.73 -1.74
CA GLY A 18 -4.89 26.01 -2.03
C GLY A 18 -3.49 25.89 -2.64
N THR A 19 -2.93 24.67 -2.73
CA THR A 19 -1.58 24.44 -3.26
C THR A 19 -1.53 23.29 -4.28
N PRO A 20 -1.09 23.53 -5.53
CA PRO A 20 -1.18 22.54 -6.60
C PRO A 20 -0.31 21.30 -6.35
N LEU A 21 0.81 21.47 -5.65
CA LEU A 21 1.83 20.43 -5.47
C LEU A 21 1.72 19.70 -4.13
N PHE A 22 0.68 19.97 -3.32
CA PHE A 22 0.45 19.26 -2.07
C PHE A 22 0.23 17.75 -2.30
N PRO A 23 0.76 16.86 -1.45
CA PRO A 23 1.57 17.11 -0.25
C PRO A 23 3.09 17.12 -0.48
N PHE A 24 3.55 17.06 -1.73
CA PHE A 24 4.96 16.83 -2.06
C PHE A 24 5.80 18.11 -2.11
N ALA A 25 5.22 19.20 -2.60
CA ALA A 25 5.84 20.52 -2.54
C ALA A 25 4.80 21.59 -2.19
N GLY A 26 5.16 22.50 -1.29
CA GLY A 26 4.25 23.49 -0.72
C GLY A 26 3.67 23.08 0.64
N SER A 27 3.16 24.06 1.38
CA SER A 27 2.47 23.86 2.65
C SER A 27 0.96 23.99 2.45
N ALA A 28 0.20 23.28 3.26
CA ALA A 28 -1.25 23.39 3.30
C ALA A 28 -1.71 23.70 4.73
N PRO A 29 -1.42 24.90 5.25
CA PRO A 29 -1.60 25.21 6.67
C PRO A 29 -3.07 25.12 7.13
N GLU A 30 -4.03 25.30 6.22
CA GLU A 30 -5.47 25.14 6.50
C GLU A 30 -5.93 23.67 6.49
N TRP A 31 -5.13 22.77 5.92
CA TRP A 31 -5.45 21.34 5.81
C TRP A 31 -4.65 20.49 6.81
N TRP A 32 -3.35 20.72 6.89
CA TRP A 32 -2.43 20.07 7.82
C TRP A 32 -1.84 21.06 8.80
N SER A 33 -1.93 20.70 10.07
CA SER A 33 -1.13 21.33 11.12
C SER A 33 0.38 21.18 10.82
N PRO A 34 1.23 22.05 11.42
CA PRO A 34 2.68 21.90 11.33
C PRO A 34 3.16 20.50 11.77
N GLY A 35 2.53 19.92 12.79
CA GLY A 35 2.84 18.56 13.26
C GLY A 35 2.50 17.48 12.22
N GLN A 36 1.38 17.61 11.51
CA GLN A 36 1.02 16.67 10.42
C GLN A 36 2.00 16.79 9.24
N THR A 37 2.34 18.02 8.85
CA THR A 37 3.33 18.27 7.79
C THR A 37 4.70 17.68 8.15
N ALA A 38 5.15 17.85 9.41
CA ALA A 38 6.41 17.30 9.88
C ALA A 38 6.40 15.75 9.90
N ARG A 39 5.30 15.13 10.36
CA ARG A 39 5.16 13.66 10.31
C ARG A 39 5.14 13.13 8.88
N PHE A 40 4.42 13.77 7.98
CA PHE A 40 4.41 13.41 6.57
C PHE A 40 5.81 13.49 5.96
N ALA A 41 6.52 14.61 6.19
CA ALA A 41 7.88 14.80 5.71
C ALA A 41 8.84 13.73 6.27
N ALA A 42 8.75 13.42 7.56
CA ALA A 42 9.55 12.36 8.18
C ALA A 42 9.27 10.97 7.60
N GLY A 43 7.99 10.65 7.32
CA GLY A 43 7.59 9.38 6.71
C GLY A 43 7.95 9.24 5.23
N HIS A 44 8.23 10.35 4.54
CA HIS A 44 8.57 10.39 3.12
C HIS A 44 10.03 10.78 2.84
N ALA A 45 10.84 10.98 3.87
CA ALA A 45 12.27 11.17 3.76
C ALA A 45 13.00 9.81 3.72
N ALA A 46 14.19 9.79 3.11
CA ALA A 46 15.12 8.70 3.34
C ALA A 46 15.55 8.69 4.82
N PRO A 47 15.91 7.53 5.40
CA PRO A 47 16.38 7.46 6.78
C PRO A 47 17.50 8.47 7.06
N MET A 48 17.49 9.07 8.26
CA MET A 48 18.50 10.06 8.63
C MET A 48 19.91 9.47 8.54
N GLY A 49 20.87 10.23 8.00
CA GLY A 49 22.24 9.76 7.79
C GLY A 49 22.44 8.86 6.57
N THR A 50 21.42 8.68 5.72
CA THR A 50 21.55 7.92 4.47
C THR A 50 22.44 8.67 3.47
N ASP A 51 23.73 8.31 3.48
CA ASP A 51 24.73 8.79 2.54
C ASP A 51 24.56 8.17 1.14
N PHE A 52 25.43 8.54 0.21
CA PHE A 52 25.37 8.05 -1.16
C PHE A 52 25.64 6.54 -1.28
N ILE A 53 26.53 5.98 -0.44
CA ILE A 53 26.87 4.56 -0.45
C ILE A 53 25.71 3.72 0.07
N ALA A 54 25.03 4.19 1.12
CA ALA A 54 23.80 3.60 1.63
C ALA A 54 22.69 3.62 0.57
N ARG A 55 22.58 4.68 -0.26
CA ARG A 55 21.63 4.73 -1.39
C ARG A 55 21.95 3.73 -2.48
N LEU A 56 23.22 3.57 -2.83
CA LEU A 56 23.66 2.53 -3.77
C LEU A 56 23.38 1.12 -3.24
N THR A 57 23.62 0.91 -1.94
CA THR A 57 23.34 -0.36 -1.26
C THR A 57 21.83 -0.64 -1.25
N ALA A 58 21.02 0.39 -0.99
CA ALA A 58 19.57 0.29 -1.08
C ALA A 58 19.11 -0.02 -2.52
N LEU A 59 19.69 0.62 -3.54
CA LEU A 59 19.40 0.31 -4.94
C LEU A 59 19.77 -1.12 -5.30
N TRP A 60 20.92 -1.61 -4.82
CA TRP A 60 21.32 -3.00 -5.01
C TRP A 60 20.32 -3.95 -4.36
N ASN A 61 19.96 -3.69 -3.10
CA ASN A 61 19.05 -4.53 -2.35
C ASN A 61 17.65 -4.54 -2.98
N GLN A 62 17.07 -3.36 -3.21
CA GLN A 62 15.68 -3.19 -3.68
C GLN A 62 15.55 -3.40 -5.19
N GLY A 63 16.63 -3.21 -5.95
CA GLY A 63 16.66 -3.39 -7.39
C GLY A 63 17.02 -4.81 -7.80
N PHE A 64 18.16 -5.35 -7.33
CA PHE A 64 18.71 -6.62 -7.82
C PHE A 64 18.51 -7.79 -6.86
N ARG A 65 18.56 -7.55 -5.55
CA ARG A 65 18.46 -8.61 -4.52
C ARG A 65 17.04 -8.82 -3.99
N GLU A 66 16.09 -7.96 -4.34
CA GLU A 66 14.70 -8.02 -3.86
C GLU A 66 14.16 -9.45 -3.99
N GLY A 67 13.68 -10.03 -2.88
CA GLY A 67 13.19 -11.40 -2.81
C GLY A 67 14.23 -12.52 -2.84
N ILE A 68 15.52 -12.22 -2.82
CA ILE A 68 16.62 -13.20 -2.77
C ILE A 68 17.33 -13.12 -1.41
N GLY A 69 17.31 -14.24 -0.69
CA GLY A 69 17.89 -14.37 0.65
C GLY A 69 17.05 -13.71 1.74
N ALA A 70 17.65 -13.46 2.89
CA ALA A 70 16.97 -12.82 4.02
C ALA A 70 16.55 -11.38 3.66
N ALA A 71 15.30 -11.05 3.97
CA ALA A 71 14.75 -9.71 3.83
C ALA A 71 15.46 -8.73 4.78
N PRO A 72 15.83 -7.52 4.32
CA PRO A 72 16.48 -6.51 5.16
C PRO A 72 15.51 -5.83 6.13
N ASP A 73 14.22 -5.82 5.81
CA ASP A 73 13.14 -5.23 6.62
C ASP A 73 11.86 -6.08 6.55
N ALA A 74 10.79 -5.58 7.18
CA ALA A 74 9.51 -6.28 7.28
C ALA A 74 8.60 -6.06 6.05
N ASP A 75 9.05 -5.33 5.03
CA ASP A 75 8.27 -5.13 3.82
C ASP A 75 8.20 -6.43 2.99
N PRO A 76 7.17 -6.59 2.13
CA PRO A 76 7.07 -7.76 1.26
C PRO A 76 8.33 -7.90 0.39
N TRP A 77 9.08 -8.97 0.59
CA TRP A 77 10.36 -9.24 -0.07
C TRP A 77 10.17 -10.25 -1.20
N LEU A 78 9.82 -9.79 -2.41
CA LEU A 78 9.35 -10.66 -3.49
C LEU A 78 10.31 -10.67 -4.70
N PRO A 79 10.72 -11.86 -5.21
CA PRO A 79 11.80 -11.98 -6.20
C PRO A 79 11.47 -11.50 -7.60
N GLN A 80 10.18 -11.30 -7.93
CA GLN A 80 9.79 -10.97 -9.30
C GLN A 80 10.45 -9.66 -9.75
N TRP A 81 10.54 -8.70 -8.84
CA TRP A 81 11.16 -7.41 -9.12
C TRP A 81 12.69 -7.51 -9.29
N GLY A 82 13.36 -8.24 -8.39
CA GLY A 82 14.82 -8.46 -8.45
C GLY A 82 15.28 -9.09 -9.76
N VAL A 83 14.58 -10.14 -10.19
CA VAL A 83 14.87 -10.84 -11.46
C VAL A 83 14.62 -9.94 -12.66
N ALA A 84 13.52 -9.15 -12.67
CA ALA A 84 13.22 -8.19 -13.72
C ALA A 84 14.37 -7.21 -13.94
N PHE A 85 14.88 -6.68 -12.82
CA PHE A 85 15.92 -5.67 -12.81
C PHE A 85 17.24 -6.22 -13.32
N ALA A 86 17.62 -7.44 -12.91
CA ALA A 86 18.85 -8.09 -13.34
C ALA A 86 18.83 -8.42 -14.85
N VAL A 87 17.78 -9.11 -15.31
CA VAL A 87 17.64 -9.51 -16.72
C VAL A 87 17.50 -8.28 -17.62
N GLY A 88 16.68 -7.31 -17.21
CA GLY A 88 16.51 -6.04 -17.93
C GLY A 88 17.81 -5.24 -18.03
N SER A 89 18.63 -5.23 -16.97
CA SER A 89 19.93 -4.53 -16.97
C SER A 89 20.91 -5.16 -17.97
N VAL A 90 20.94 -6.50 -18.06
CA VAL A 90 21.72 -7.19 -19.10
C VAL A 90 21.17 -6.85 -20.50
N ALA A 91 19.85 -6.83 -20.66
CA ALA A 91 19.22 -6.48 -21.94
C ALA A 91 19.52 -5.03 -22.37
N LEU A 92 19.65 -4.09 -21.44
CA LEU A 92 20.09 -2.71 -21.71
C LEU A 92 21.49 -2.67 -22.32
N VAL A 93 22.44 -3.42 -21.75
CA VAL A 93 23.81 -3.53 -22.28
C VAL A 93 23.79 -4.15 -23.68
N VAL A 94 23.05 -5.25 -23.87
CA VAL A 94 22.89 -5.89 -25.20
C VAL A 94 22.29 -4.91 -26.21
N ALA A 95 21.25 -4.18 -25.84
CA ALA A 95 20.64 -3.16 -26.70
C ALA A 95 21.63 -2.05 -27.05
N ALA A 96 22.48 -1.60 -26.12
CA ALA A 96 23.50 -0.59 -26.39
C ALA A 96 24.62 -1.10 -27.32
N LEU A 97 24.99 -2.38 -27.22
CA LEU A 97 26.00 -2.97 -28.10
C LEU A 97 25.50 -3.14 -29.54
N PHE A 98 24.23 -3.53 -29.72
CA PHE A 98 23.68 -3.81 -31.06
C PHE A 98 22.84 -2.69 -31.67
N ARG A 99 22.37 -1.75 -30.85
CA ARG A 99 21.51 -0.62 -31.23
C ARG A 99 21.91 0.62 -30.42
N PHE A 100 23.17 1.02 -30.54
CA PHE A 100 23.82 2.04 -29.71
C PHE A 100 22.95 3.25 -29.35
N ARG A 101 22.36 3.94 -30.33
CA ARG A 101 21.53 5.13 -30.07
C ARG A 101 20.33 4.81 -29.17
N THR A 102 19.59 3.75 -29.48
CA THR A 102 18.42 3.33 -28.71
C THR A 102 18.83 2.80 -27.34
N GLY A 103 19.85 1.93 -27.28
CA GLY A 103 20.33 1.38 -26.02
C GLY A 103 20.92 2.44 -25.09
N ALA A 104 21.70 3.39 -25.61
CA ALA A 104 22.20 4.53 -24.84
C ALA A 104 21.08 5.40 -24.29
N ALA A 105 20.03 5.66 -25.08
CA ALA A 105 18.85 6.40 -24.62
C ALA A 105 18.11 5.65 -23.49
N LEU A 106 17.95 4.33 -23.60
CA LEU A 106 17.32 3.51 -22.57
C LEU A 106 18.17 3.44 -21.29
N ILE A 107 19.50 3.33 -21.41
CA ILE A 107 20.43 3.39 -20.27
C ILE A 107 20.36 4.75 -19.58
N ALA A 108 20.35 5.85 -20.34
CA ALA A 108 20.23 7.19 -19.79
C ALA A 108 18.89 7.36 -19.04
N MET A 109 17.79 6.87 -19.60
CA MET A 109 16.48 6.88 -18.96
C MET A 109 16.49 6.07 -17.65
N PHE A 110 17.02 4.85 -17.69
CA PHE A 110 17.14 3.99 -16.51
C PHE A 110 18.03 4.61 -15.42
N ALA A 111 19.18 5.16 -15.79
CA ALA A 111 20.09 5.85 -14.87
C ALA A 111 19.43 7.08 -14.24
N ALA A 112 18.70 7.88 -15.02
CA ALA A 112 17.96 9.04 -14.51
C ALA A 112 16.85 8.62 -13.52
N GLN A 113 16.13 7.53 -13.80
CA GLN A 113 15.10 7.00 -12.90
C GLN A 113 15.70 6.43 -11.61
N CYS A 114 16.80 5.68 -11.69
CA CYS A 114 17.53 5.22 -10.51
C CYS A 114 18.08 6.40 -9.69
N GLY A 115 18.62 7.43 -10.35
CA GLY A 115 19.06 8.67 -9.69
C GLY A 115 17.92 9.39 -8.98
N PHE A 116 16.78 9.54 -9.65
CA PHE A 116 15.58 10.13 -9.05
C PHE A 116 15.09 9.30 -7.85
N TRP A 117 15.01 7.97 -8.00
CA TRP A 117 14.62 7.09 -6.90
C TRP A 117 15.55 7.24 -5.70
N MET A 118 16.86 7.23 -5.93
CA MET A 118 17.86 7.36 -4.89
C MET A 118 17.80 8.71 -4.17
N LEU A 119 17.44 9.80 -4.85
CA LEU A 119 17.59 11.17 -4.31
C LEU A 119 16.26 11.81 -3.88
N ALA A 120 15.15 11.43 -4.50
CA ALA A 120 13.85 12.08 -4.36
C ALA A 120 12.76 11.17 -3.76
N THR A 121 13.13 10.00 -3.24
CA THR A 121 12.19 9.07 -2.60
C THR A 121 12.71 8.59 -1.25
N HIS A 122 11.84 7.93 -0.49
CA HIS A 122 12.19 7.24 0.76
C HIS A 122 12.70 5.80 0.54
N LEU A 123 13.27 5.52 -0.65
CA LEU A 123 14.02 4.29 -0.97
C LEU A 123 13.22 2.98 -0.85
N LYS A 124 11.92 3.01 -1.16
CA LYS A 124 11.08 1.80 -1.23
C LYS A 124 11.02 1.25 -2.66
N ALA A 125 11.11 -0.08 -2.82
CA ALA A 125 11.12 -0.77 -4.12
C ALA A 125 9.96 -0.36 -5.04
N ARG A 126 8.75 -0.14 -4.51
CA ARG A 126 7.59 0.26 -5.32
C ARG A 126 7.79 1.53 -6.15
N PHE A 127 8.71 2.43 -5.76
CA PHE A 127 9.04 3.63 -6.53
C PHE A 127 10.08 3.38 -7.63
N LEU A 128 10.66 2.19 -7.72
CA LEU A 128 11.47 1.77 -8.87
C LEU A 128 10.61 1.28 -10.04
N LEU A 129 9.28 1.14 -9.88
CA LEU A 129 8.37 0.69 -10.94
C LEU A 129 8.55 1.42 -12.28
N PRO A 130 8.82 2.74 -12.34
CA PRO A 130 9.12 3.42 -13.61
C PRO A 130 10.31 2.84 -14.38
N CYS A 131 11.29 2.24 -13.69
CA CYS A 131 12.43 1.53 -14.31
C CYS A 131 11.97 0.31 -15.12
N ALA A 132 10.79 -0.24 -14.86
CA ALA A 132 10.24 -1.33 -15.66
C ALA A 132 10.13 -0.95 -17.15
N VAL A 133 9.85 0.31 -17.48
CA VAL A 133 9.70 0.75 -18.87
C VAL A 133 10.99 0.56 -19.68
N PRO A 134 12.13 1.19 -19.34
CA PRO A 134 13.35 0.99 -20.12
C PRO A 134 13.86 -0.45 -20.06
N LEU A 135 13.68 -1.15 -18.93
CA LEU A 135 14.07 -2.56 -18.81
C LEU A 135 13.26 -3.46 -19.75
N MET A 136 11.94 -3.33 -19.77
CA MET A 136 11.06 -4.15 -20.63
C MET A 136 11.24 -3.84 -22.10
N VAL A 137 11.44 -2.56 -22.47
CA VAL A 137 11.75 -2.18 -23.86
C VAL A 137 13.11 -2.76 -24.28
N ALA A 138 14.12 -2.70 -23.42
CA ALA A 138 15.42 -3.27 -23.73
C ALA A 138 15.35 -4.80 -23.88
N MET A 139 14.61 -5.48 -22.99
CA MET A 139 14.33 -6.92 -23.12
C MET A 139 13.66 -7.21 -24.45
N ALA A 140 12.59 -6.49 -24.79
CA ALA A 140 11.91 -6.66 -26.08
C ALA A 140 12.87 -6.45 -27.26
N LEU A 141 13.78 -5.47 -27.23
CA LEU A 141 14.75 -5.23 -28.30
C LEU A 141 15.89 -6.28 -28.34
N ALA A 142 16.30 -6.80 -27.19
CA ALA A 142 17.34 -7.82 -27.07
C ALA A 142 16.83 -9.19 -27.55
N PHE A 143 15.56 -9.50 -27.25
CA PHE A 143 14.90 -10.74 -27.66
C PHE A 143 14.13 -10.61 -28.99
N ALA A 144 13.91 -9.38 -29.50
CA ALA A 144 13.35 -9.15 -30.82
C ALA A 144 14.25 -9.85 -31.83
N PRO A 145 13.75 -10.90 -32.50
CA PRO A 145 14.56 -11.61 -33.45
C PRO A 145 15.01 -10.64 -34.53
N LYS A 146 16.28 -10.70 -34.96
CA LYS A 146 16.62 -10.31 -36.33
C LYS A 146 16.05 -11.37 -37.29
N CYS A 147 14.71 -11.53 -37.27
CA CYS A 147 13.98 -12.56 -38.01
C CYS A 147 14.06 -12.37 -39.52
N GLU A 148 14.46 -11.17 -39.96
CA GLU A 148 14.49 -10.77 -41.36
C GLU A 148 15.59 -11.45 -42.19
N THR A 149 16.63 -12.02 -41.55
CA THR A 149 17.79 -12.58 -42.29
C THR A 149 18.24 -13.99 -41.85
N GLY A 150 17.56 -14.64 -40.90
CA GLY A 150 17.92 -15.98 -40.42
C GLY A 150 17.19 -17.12 -41.13
N GLY A 151 17.81 -18.29 -41.28
CA GLY A 151 17.14 -19.52 -41.74
C GLY A 151 16.06 -20.01 -40.76
N ALA A 152 15.14 -20.87 -41.23
CA ALA A 152 13.98 -21.34 -40.45
C ALA A 152 14.35 -21.98 -39.10
N VAL A 153 15.46 -22.73 -39.05
CA VAL A 153 15.96 -23.37 -37.82
C VAL A 153 16.34 -22.33 -36.76
N ARG A 154 17.03 -21.25 -37.15
CA ARG A 154 17.42 -20.18 -36.21
C ARG A 154 16.21 -19.47 -35.63
N ARG A 155 15.16 -19.24 -36.44
CA ARG A 155 13.90 -18.67 -35.96
C ARG A 155 13.19 -19.59 -34.97
N ALA A 156 13.13 -20.89 -35.26
CA ALA A 156 12.54 -21.88 -34.37
C ALA A 156 13.28 -21.94 -33.01
N MET A 157 14.62 -21.92 -33.03
CA MET A 157 15.42 -21.89 -31.80
C MET A 157 15.16 -20.61 -30.98
N ILE A 158 15.15 -19.43 -31.61
CA ILE A 158 14.85 -18.17 -30.90
C ILE A 158 13.45 -18.19 -30.30
N ALA A 159 12.45 -18.66 -31.06
CA ALA A 159 11.07 -18.77 -30.58
C ALA A 159 10.96 -19.75 -29.40
N ALA A 160 11.63 -20.91 -29.47
CA ALA A 160 11.68 -21.88 -28.38
C ALA A 160 12.36 -21.30 -27.13
N SER A 161 13.50 -20.62 -27.28
CA SER A 161 14.17 -19.95 -26.16
C SER A 161 13.31 -18.84 -25.54
N ALA A 162 12.63 -18.03 -26.36
CA ALA A 162 11.72 -17.00 -25.88
C ALA A 162 10.50 -17.61 -25.15
N ALA A 163 9.95 -18.72 -25.66
CA ALA A 163 8.85 -19.43 -25.02
C ALA A 163 9.27 -20.03 -23.67
N ILE A 164 10.46 -20.63 -23.57
CA ILE A 164 11.00 -21.15 -22.31
C ILE A 164 11.23 -20.00 -21.31
N ALA A 165 11.81 -18.88 -21.76
CA ALA A 165 12.02 -17.71 -20.91
C ALA A 165 10.70 -17.11 -20.41
N LEU A 166 9.70 -16.99 -21.28
CA LEU A 166 8.36 -16.51 -20.93
C LEU A 166 7.66 -17.49 -19.97
N PHE A 167 7.76 -18.79 -20.21
CA PHE A 167 7.22 -19.80 -19.31
C PHE A 167 7.86 -19.70 -17.92
N GLY A 168 9.21 -19.65 -17.85
CA GLY A 168 9.93 -19.45 -16.59
C GLY A 168 9.53 -18.15 -15.87
N TRP A 169 9.29 -17.07 -16.64
CA TRP A 169 8.78 -15.80 -16.10
C TRP A 169 7.36 -15.95 -15.53
N CYS A 170 6.46 -16.61 -16.25
CA CYS A 170 5.09 -16.88 -15.81
C CYS A 170 5.02 -17.81 -14.59
N MET A 171 6.07 -18.59 -14.32
CA MET A 171 6.15 -19.45 -13.13
C MET A 171 6.63 -18.70 -11.86
N GLN A 172 7.08 -17.45 -11.96
CA GLN A 172 7.54 -16.65 -10.80
C GLN A 172 6.48 -16.49 -9.69
N PRO A 173 5.19 -16.22 -9.97
CA PRO A 173 4.18 -16.17 -8.92
C PRO A 173 4.09 -17.48 -8.11
N LEU A 174 4.24 -18.63 -8.78
CA LEU A 174 4.20 -19.94 -8.11
C LEU A 174 5.42 -20.17 -7.21
N THR A 175 6.61 -19.75 -7.62
CA THR A 175 7.81 -19.84 -6.78
C THR A 175 7.70 -18.93 -5.55
N VAL A 176 7.13 -17.73 -5.72
CA VAL A 176 6.86 -16.80 -4.62
C VAL A 176 5.85 -17.38 -3.63
N LEU A 177 4.71 -17.87 -4.12
CA LEU A 177 3.71 -18.50 -3.26
C LEU A 177 4.29 -19.70 -2.51
N ARG A 178 5.16 -20.50 -3.15
CA ARG A 178 5.79 -21.65 -2.50
C ARG A 178 6.79 -21.27 -1.40
N ASN A 179 7.42 -20.10 -1.52
CA ASN A 179 8.45 -19.63 -0.59
C ASN A 179 7.91 -18.68 0.49
N ASP A 180 6.66 -18.26 0.41
CA ASP A 180 6.04 -17.41 1.42
C ASP A 180 5.86 -18.21 2.73
N PRO A 181 6.41 -17.77 3.87
CA PRO A 181 6.25 -18.44 5.16
C PRO A 181 4.78 -18.52 5.64
N ARG A 182 3.89 -17.68 5.10
CA ARG A 182 2.45 -17.81 5.34
C ARG A 182 1.85 -19.01 4.61
N MET A 183 2.56 -19.53 3.61
CA MET A 183 2.15 -20.67 2.79
C MET A 183 2.78 -21.99 3.24
N THR A 184 3.59 -22.00 4.32
CA THR A 184 4.22 -23.20 4.92
C THR A 184 3.30 -23.98 5.86
N ASP A 185 1.98 -23.88 5.68
CA ASP A 185 1.01 -24.70 6.42
C ASP A 185 1.30 -26.21 6.18
N PRO A 186 1.22 -27.06 7.21
CA PRO A 186 1.43 -28.51 7.07
C PRO A 186 0.48 -29.21 6.08
N ASN A 187 -0.65 -28.61 5.74
CA ASN A 187 -1.60 -29.10 4.72
C ASN A 187 -1.17 -28.78 3.28
N GLY A 188 -0.08 -28.04 3.10
CA GLY A 188 0.57 -27.79 1.82
C GLY A 188 0.07 -26.54 1.07
N PRO A 189 0.81 -26.11 0.03
CA PRO A 189 0.56 -24.87 -0.68
C PRO A 189 -0.78 -24.83 -1.46
N VAL A 190 -1.39 -25.98 -1.74
CA VAL A 190 -2.70 -26.07 -2.41
C VAL A 190 -3.86 -25.79 -1.45
N ALA A 191 -3.81 -26.31 -0.21
CA ALA A 191 -4.78 -25.96 0.83
C ALA A 191 -4.74 -24.46 1.16
N ASN A 192 -3.54 -23.87 1.10
CA ASN A 192 -3.37 -22.42 1.21
C ASN A 192 -3.84 -21.66 -0.03
N LEU A 193 -3.94 -22.25 -1.22
CA LEU A 193 -4.51 -21.59 -2.39
C LEU A 193 -6.04 -21.48 -2.28
N ASP A 194 -6.70 -22.45 -1.64
CA ASP A 194 -8.11 -22.34 -1.26
C ASP A 194 -8.32 -21.30 -0.15
N ALA A 195 -7.44 -21.27 0.87
CA ALA A 195 -7.48 -20.27 1.94
C ALA A 195 -7.08 -18.85 1.47
N LEU A 196 -6.10 -18.73 0.57
CA LEU A 196 -5.69 -17.47 -0.05
C LEU A 196 -6.70 -17.05 -1.12
N GLY A 197 -7.35 -17.99 -1.80
CA GLY A 197 -8.51 -17.74 -2.65
C GLY A 197 -9.62 -17.09 -1.84
N ALA A 198 -9.96 -17.64 -0.67
CA ALA A 198 -10.87 -17.00 0.28
C ALA A 198 -10.34 -15.63 0.77
N ALA A 199 -9.06 -15.51 1.16
CA ALA A 199 -8.49 -14.24 1.61
C ALA A 199 -8.37 -13.15 0.51
N ILE A 200 -8.28 -13.56 -0.76
CA ILE A 200 -8.36 -12.66 -1.93
C ILE A 200 -9.82 -12.30 -2.21
N LEU A 201 -10.78 -13.20 -1.95
CA LEU A 201 -12.21 -12.90 -1.98
C LEU A 201 -12.66 -12.03 -0.80
N ASP A 202 -11.90 -12.04 0.31
CA ASP A 202 -12.08 -11.13 1.46
C ASP A 202 -11.64 -9.69 1.14
N LEU A 203 -10.89 -9.48 0.05
CA LEU A 203 -10.60 -8.15 -0.49
C LEU A 203 -11.75 -7.69 -1.38
N GLY A 204 -12.69 -6.94 -0.81
CA GLY A 204 -13.78 -6.38 -1.58
C GLY A 204 -15.01 -6.02 -0.76
N PRO A 205 -16.12 -5.66 -1.42
CA PRO A 205 -17.35 -5.28 -0.74
C PRO A 205 -18.04 -6.47 -0.04
N GLY A 206 -17.62 -7.71 -0.32
CA GLY A 206 -18.22 -8.96 0.13
C GLY A 206 -19.66 -9.16 -0.36
N THR A 207 -20.24 -10.30 -0.01
CA THR A 207 -21.68 -10.53 -0.19
C THR A 207 -22.42 -10.60 1.15
N LYS A 208 -23.74 -10.46 1.10
CA LYS A 208 -24.59 -10.66 2.28
C LYS A 208 -24.42 -12.05 2.87
N ALA A 209 -24.32 -13.07 2.02
CA ALA A 209 -24.18 -14.46 2.46
C ALA A 209 -22.88 -14.67 3.26
N ASP A 210 -21.78 -14.06 2.82
CA ASP A 210 -20.49 -14.16 3.52
C ASP A 210 -20.55 -13.48 4.89
N ALA A 211 -21.14 -12.28 4.96
CA ALA A 211 -21.29 -11.54 6.20
C ALA A 211 -22.23 -12.27 7.20
N ASP A 212 -23.31 -12.88 6.70
CA ASP A 212 -24.24 -13.67 7.50
C ASP A 212 -23.57 -14.95 8.03
N ALA A 213 -22.78 -15.64 7.19
CA ALA A 213 -22.01 -16.82 7.59
C ALA A 213 -20.94 -16.50 8.65
N ALA A 214 -20.16 -15.42 8.45
CA ALA A 214 -19.16 -14.98 9.41
C ALA A 214 -19.79 -14.58 10.76
N THR A 215 -20.95 -13.91 10.72
CA THR A 215 -21.70 -13.57 11.94
C THR A 215 -22.17 -14.83 12.67
N ALA A 216 -22.75 -15.80 11.94
CA ALA A 216 -23.22 -17.06 12.54
C ALA A 216 -22.10 -17.88 13.17
N ALA A 217 -20.90 -17.84 12.58
CA ALA A 217 -19.70 -18.49 13.11
C ALA A 217 -19.02 -17.69 14.24
N GLY A 218 -19.42 -16.45 14.50
CA GLY A 218 -18.72 -15.54 15.42
C GLY A 218 -17.30 -15.19 14.95
N SER A 219 -17.04 -15.32 13.65
CA SER A 219 -15.72 -15.08 13.06
C SER A 219 -15.49 -13.60 12.79
N ALA A 220 -14.22 -13.20 12.82
CA ALA A 220 -13.82 -11.88 12.35
C ALA A 220 -14.11 -11.73 10.86
N MET A 221 -14.42 -10.52 10.39
CA MET A 221 -14.70 -10.25 8.97
C MET A 221 -14.12 -8.90 8.53
N PRO A 222 -13.92 -8.68 7.22
CA PRO A 222 -13.53 -7.37 6.70
C PRO A 222 -14.52 -6.27 7.10
N LEU A 223 -14.02 -5.05 7.38
CA LEU A 223 -14.86 -3.92 7.78
C LEU A 223 -15.97 -3.63 6.74
N ALA A 224 -15.62 -3.74 5.46
CA ALA A 224 -16.53 -3.51 4.36
C ALA A 224 -17.72 -4.48 4.37
N TRP A 225 -17.51 -5.75 4.72
CA TRP A 225 -18.58 -6.74 4.77
C TRP A 225 -19.61 -6.37 5.83
N TRP A 226 -19.14 -6.06 7.04
CA TRP A 226 -20.00 -5.64 8.13
C TRP A 226 -20.73 -4.33 7.78
N SER A 227 -20.00 -3.33 7.31
CA SER A 227 -20.55 -2.02 6.91
C SER A 227 -21.65 -2.15 5.85
N ASN A 228 -21.44 -3.02 4.85
CA ASN A 228 -22.35 -3.14 3.71
C ASN A 228 -23.60 -3.96 4.00
N TRP A 229 -23.53 -4.91 4.93
CA TRP A 229 -24.53 -5.96 5.04
C TRP A 229 -25.09 -6.17 6.45
N ARG A 230 -24.40 -5.71 7.49
CA ARG A 230 -24.75 -5.94 8.91
C ARG A 230 -24.95 -4.65 9.70
N MET A 231 -24.42 -3.53 9.21
CA MET A 231 -24.61 -2.23 9.84
C MET A 231 -26.10 -1.85 9.87
N PRO A 232 -26.64 -1.38 11.02
CA PRO A 232 -28.03 -0.98 11.12
C PRO A 232 -28.41 0.11 10.11
N ALA A 233 -29.65 0.07 9.62
CA ALA A 233 -30.14 1.11 8.72
C ALA A 233 -30.08 2.49 9.40
N GLY A 234 -29.54 3.49 8.70
CA GLY A 234 -29.38 4.85 9.22
C GLY A 234 -28.18 5.05 10.16
N ALA A 235 -27.37 4.02 10.41
CA ALA A 235 -26.15 4.15 11.19
C ALA A 235 -25.05 4.89 10.42
N THR A 236 -24.30 5.71 11.13
CA THR A 236 -23.08 6.38 10.66
C THR A 236 -21.85 5.71 11.28
N LEU A 237 -20.93 5.26 10.43
CA LEU A 237 -19.66 4.63 10.83
C LEU A 237 -18.52 5.64 10.77
N GLY A 238 -17.80 5.81 11.87
CA GLY A 238 -16.49 6.44 11.91
C GLY A 238 -15.39 5.39 11.82
N CYS A 239 -14.22 5.77 11.33
CA CYS A 239 -13.13 4.84 11.09
C CYS A 239 -11.77 5.47 11.42
N GLU A 240 -11.02 4.80 12.31
CA GLU A 240 -9.65 5.17 12.68
C GLU A 240 -8.74 3.96 12.50
N GLY A 241 -7.75 4.07 11.59
CA GLY A 241 -6.77 3.01 11.38
C GLY A 241 -7.22 1.81 10.53
N GLU A 242 -8.30 1.90 9.75
CA GLU A 242 -8.64 0.83 8.77
C GLU A 242 -8.49 1.32 7.34
N ALA A 243 -8.02 0.43 6.47
CA ALA A 243 -7.76 0.73 5.05
C ALA A 243 -8.91 0.30 4.12
N ASP A 244 -9.79 -0.59 4.57
CA ASP A 244 -10.83 -1.23 3.75
C ASP A 244 -12.03 -0.30 3.45
N VAL A 245 -11.98 0.95 3.90
CA VAL A 245 -13.06 1.94 3.78
C VAL A 245 -13.50 2.18 2.33
N PHE A 246 -12.61 1.93 1.36
CA PHE A 246 -12.92 2.07 -0.07
C PHE A 246 -13.98 1.08 -0.56
N TRP A 247 -14.11 -0.08 0.09
CA TRP A 247 -15.07 -1.12 -0.29
C TRP A 247 -16.43 -0.98 0.42
N CYS A 248 -16.57 0.00 1.31
CA CYS A 248 -17.83 0.35 1.94
C CYS A 248 -18.76 1.07 0.95
N ARG A 249 -20.02 0.65 0.87
CA ARG A 249 -21.07 1.27 0.06
C ARG A 249 -21.39 2.68 0.53
N THR A 250 -21.40 2.87 1.84
CA THR A 250 -21.49 4.18 2.47
C THR A 250 -20.11 4.51 3.01
N THR A 251 -19.49 5.55 2.47
CA THR A 251 -18.15 5.99 2.89
C THR A 251 -18.18 6.35 4.38
N PRO A 252 -17.40 5.67 5.24
CA PRO A 252 -17.29 6.02 6.65
C PRO A 252 -16.77 7.44 6.83
N VAL A 253 -16.98 8.06 8.00
CA VAL A 253 -16.21 9.24 8.40
C VAL A 253 -14.80 8.77 8.76
N TRP A 254 -13.82 9.07 7.92
CA TRP A 254 -12.48 8.49 8.01
C TRP A 254 -11.38 9.55 7.88
N GLY A 255 -10.14 9.14 8.09
CA GLY A 255 -8.95 9.93 7.81
C GLY A 255 -7.77 9.04 7.46
N THR A 256 -6.75 9.62 6.81
CA THR A 256 -5.49 8.93 6.59
C THR A 256 -4.60 9.02 7.83
N VAL A 257 -3.48 8.29 7.84
CA VAL A 257 -2.43 8.43 8.87
C VAL A 257 -1.91 9.88 9.02
N TRP A 258 -2.06 10.71 7.98
CA TRP A 258 -1.60 12.09 7.98
C TRP A 258 -2.69 13.07 8.44
N ASP A 259 -3.93 12.91 7.97
CA ASP A 259 -5.05 13.81 8.29
C ASP A 259 -5.63 13.56 9.70
N GLY A 260 -5.57 12.30 10.16
CA GLY A 260 -6.24 11.83 11.37
C GLY A 260 -7.75 11.64 11.18
N GLY A 261 -8.29 10.53 11.68
CA GLY A 261 -9.71 10.24 11.61
C GLY A 261 -10.55 11.00 12.65
N PRO A 262 -11.84 10.66 12.77
CA PRO A 262 -12.75 11.29 13.74
C PRO A 262 -12.28 11.11 15.19
N LEU A 263 -11.67 9.96 15.53
CA LEU A 263 -11.16 9.72 16.87
C LEU A 263 -9.96 10.63 17.18
N ALA A 264 -9.04 10.79 16.23
CA ALA A 264 -7.92 11.72 16.37
C ALA A 264 -8.40 13.16 16.59
N ARG A 265 -9.42 13.61 15.84
CA ARG A 265 -10.00 14.96 15.98
C ARG A 265 -10.57 15.21 17.37
N VAL A 266 -11.46 14.34 17.86
CA VAL A 266 -12.06 14.53 19.19
C VAL A 266 -11.03 14.44 20.31
N LEU A 267 -10.03 13.57 20.19
CA LEU A 267 -8.99 13.43 21.21
C LEU A 267 -8.05 14.64 21.21
N ARG A 268 -7.80 15.29 20.06
CA ARG A 268 -7.06 16.57 20.05
C ARG A 268 -7.80 17.64 20.86
N THR A 269 -9.12 17.71 20.75
CA THR A 269 -9.94 18.72 21.44
C THR A 269 -10.11 18.41 22.93
N HIS A 270 -10.39 17.16 23.30
CA HIS A 270 -10.82 16.79 24.65
C HIS A 270 -9.72 16.17 25.53
N GLY A 271 -8.50 16.01 25.01
CA GLY A 271 -7.40 15.54 25.85
C GLY A 271 -7.63 14.11 26.39
N SER A 272 -7.32 13.90 27.66
CA SER A 272 -7.50 12.62 28.34
C SER A 272 -8.94 12.34 28.81
N ASP A 273 -9.89 13.27 28.58
CA ASP A 273 -11.30 13.06 28.93
C ASP A 273 -11.99 12.15 27.89
N ALA A 274 -11.90 10.84 28.11
CA ALA A 274 -12.51 9.83 27.26
C ALA A 274 -14.04 9.97 27.18
N ALA A 275 -14.71 10.38 28.27
CA ALA A 275 -16.15 10.53 28.28
C ALA A 275 -16.61 11.73 27.43
N ALA A 276 -15.88 12.85 27.50
CA ALA A 276 -16.10 13.98 26.60
C ALA A 276 -15.81 13.62 25.13
N ALA A 277 -14.75 12.86 24.87
CA ALA A 277 -14.45 12.38 23.52
C ALA A 277 -15.58 11.48 22.95
N VAL A 278 -16.12 10.55 23.75
CA VAL A 278 -17.27 9.71 23.34
C VAL A 278 -18.50 10.55 23.03
N ARG A 279 -18.82 11.54 23.87
CA ARG A 279 -19.92 12.48 23.58
C ARG A 279 -19.67 13.25 22.29
N ALA A 280 -18.46 13.75 22.08
CA ALA A 280 -18.11 14.51 20.88
C ALA A 280 -18.16 13.65 19.59
N LEU A 281 -17.78 12.36 19.64
CA LEU A 281 -17.93 11.47 18.50
C LEU A 281 -19.41 11.31 18.08
N ARG A 282 -20.32 11.30 19.06
CA ARG A 282 -21.75 11.20 18.79
C ARG A 282 -22.34 12.55 18.37
N ASP A 283 -22.07 13.59 19.15
CA ASP A 283 -22.80 14.86 19.07
C ASP A 283 -22.22 15.79 17.99
N THR A 284 -20.91 15.72 17.75
CA THR A 284 -20.19 16.57 16.78
C THR A 284 -19.83 15.83 15.50
N GLU A 285 -19.32 14.59 15.61
CA GLU A 285 -18.97 13.78 14.44
C GLU A 285 -20.17 12.95 13.92
N HIS A 286 -21.32 13.01 14.61
CA HIS A 286 -22.57 12.34 14.24
C HIS A 286 -22.44 10.82 14.04
N LEU A 287 -21.56 10.19 14.83
CA LEU A 287 -21.27 8.77 14.73
C LEU A 287 -22.21 7.93 15.60
N THR A 288 -22.55 6.76 15.07
CA THR A 288 -23.24 5.70 15.82
C THR A 288 -22.31 4.52 16.10
N HIS A 289 -21.33 4.31 15.22
CA HIS A 289 -20.33 3.25 15.32
C HIS A 289 -18.95 3.82 15.04
N LEU A 290 -17.92 3.20 15.63
CA LEU A 290 -16.51 3.54 15.42
C LEU A 290 -15.70 2.26 15.20
N ALA A 291 -15.06 2.15 14.04
CA ALA A 291 -14.03 1.14 13.78
C ALA A 291 -12.68 1.65 14.27
N ILE A 292 -11.98 0.83 15.06
CA ILE A 292 -10.60 1.08 15.52
C ILE A 292 -9.71 -0.06 15.02
N GLY A 293 -8.87 0.24 14.03
CA GLY A 293 -7.90 -0.70 13.47
C GLY A 293 -6.63 -0.77 14.31
N GLU A 294 -6.70 -1.50 15.44
CA GLU A 294 -5.62 -1.56 16.44
C GLU A 294 -4.28 -2.02 15.84
N SER A 295 -4.31 -3.02 14.95
CA SER A 295 -3.12 -3.53 14.26
C SER A 295 -2.41 -2.44 13.42
N MET A 296 -3.18 -1.60 12.74
CA MET A 296 -2.66 -0.52 11.91
C MET A 296 -2.17 0.65 12.77
N LEU A 297 -2.88 1.00 13.85
CA LEU A 297 -2.42 2.00 14.81
C LEU A 297 -1.10 1.57 15.46
N ALA A 298 -0.95 0.28 15.80
CA ALA A 298 0.32 -0.28 16.28
C ALA A 298 1.43 -0.17 15.24
N ARG A 299 1.13 -0.45 13.96
CA ARG A 299 2.07 -0.26 12.85
C ARG A 299 2.48 1.20 12.69
N TRP A 300 1.53 2.13 12.70
CA TRP A 300 1.80 3.57 12.64
C TRP A 300 2.68 4.02 13.80
N LYS A 301 2.45 3.48 15.01
CA LYS A 301 3.32 3.74 16.17
C LYS A 301 4.74 3.26 15.93
N ALA A 302 4.91 2.01 15.49
CA ALA A 302 6.22 1.43 15.21
C ALA A 302 6.99 2.20 14.13
N CYS A 303 6.29 2.73 13.13
CA CYS A 303 6.85 3.56 12.08
C CYS A 303 7.09 5.03 12.50
N GLY A 304 6.66 5.43 13.70
CA GLY A 304 6.75 6.82 14.18
C GLY A 304 5.76 7.78 13.48
N TRP A 305 4.71 7.26 12.86
CA TRP A 305 3.72 8.04 12.10
C TRP A 305 2.44 8.34 12.90
N LEU A 306 2.23 7.66 14.02
CA LEU A 306 1.02 7.79 14.82
C LEU A 306 0.81 9.24 15.27
N ASP A 307 -0.41 9.76 15.10
CA ASP A 307 -0.80 11.03 15.70
C ASP A 307 -0.73 10.91 17.24
N PRO A 308 -0.03 11.81 17.96
CA PRO A 308 0.03 11.78 19.43
C PRO A 308 -1.34 11.81 20.12
N ALA A 309 -2.38 12.31 19.47
CA ALA A 309 -3.75 12.24 19.98
C ALA A 309 -4.25 10.81 20.13
N LEU A 310 -3.79 9.90 19.26
CA LEU A 310 -4.11 8.48 19.22
C LEU A 310 -3.18 7.64 20.09
N ALA A 311 -2.55 8.22 21.12
CA ALA A 311 -1.70 7.46 22.03
C ALA A 311 -2.46 6.23 22.59
N PRO A 312 -1.85 5.02 22.63
CA PRO A 312 -2.59 3.78 22.87
C PRO A 312 -3.42 3.75 24.15
N GLU A 313 -2.97 4.41 25.21
CA GLU A 313 -3.69 4.56 26.47
C GLU A 313 -4.97 5.40 26.33
N ARG A 314 -4.97 6.42 25.47
CA ARG A 314 -6.13 7.30 25.23
C ARG A 314 -7.16 6.60 24.35
N VAL A 315 -6.70 5.90 23.32
CA VAL A 315 -7.56 5.06 22.47
C VAL A 315 -8.24 3.97 23.31
N ARG A 316 -7.48 3.28 24.17
CA ARG A 316 -8.03 2.27 25.10
C ARG A 316 -9.02 2.86 26.09
N ALA A 317 -8.76 4.06 26.62
CA ALA A 317 -9.69 4.73 27.54
C ALA A 317 -11.04 5.06 26.86
N VAL A 318 -11.03 5.47 25.59
CA VAL A 318 -12.26 5.65 24.81
C VAL A 318 -12.94 4.31 24.53
N ALA A 319 -12.20 3.32 24.01
CA ALA A 319 -12.74 2.01 23.67
C ALA A 319 -13.41 1.30 24.87
N ALA A 320 -12.87 1.47 26.09
CA ALA A 320 -13.43 0.92 27.32
C ALA A 320 -14.83 1.46 27.68
N LEU A 321 -15.25 2.59 27.09
CA LEU A 321 -16.57 3.18 27.28
C LEU A 321 -17.57 2.79 26.16
N LEU A 322 -17.13 2.03 25.16
CA LEU A 322 -17.93 1.65 24.01
C LEU A 322 -18.30 0.17 24.05
N ARG A 323 -19.35 -0.21 23.33
CA ARG A 323 -19.76 -1.61 23.22
C ARG A 323 -19.12 -2.26 21.99
N PRO A 324 -18.25 -3.28 22.11
CA PRO A 324 -17.73 -3.99 20.94
C PRO A 324 -18.86 -4.77 20.27
N VAL A 325 -18.95 -4.69 18.93
CA VAL A 325 -19.98 -5.38 18.15
C VAL A 325 -19.41 -6.35 17.11
N MET A 326 -18.15 -6.18 16.69
CA MET A 326 -17.51 -7.05 15.69
C MET A 326 -15.98 -6.90 15.72
N HIS A 327 -15.24 -8.00 15.56
CA HIS A 327 -13.79 -8.00 15.37
C HIS A 327 -13.45 -8.01 13.88
N THR A 328 -12.60 -7.09 13.43
CA THR A 328 -12.24 -7.01 12.00
C THR A 328 -11.18 -8.06 11.67
N ALA A 329 -11.22 -8.59 10.44
CA ALA A 329 -10.20 -9.54 9.95
C ALA A 329 -8.79 -8.93 9.91
N SER A 330 -8.68 -7.61 9.82
CA SER A 330 -7.43 -6.84 9.93
C SER A 330 -6.88 -6.75 11.35
N GLY A 331 -7.59 -7.25 12.38
CA GLY A 331 -7.15 -7.23 13.78
C GLY A 331 -7.56 -5.96 14.54
N GLY A 332 -8.67 -5.36 14.17
CA GLY A 332 -9.33 -4.25 14.86
C GLY A 332 -10.70 -4.63 15.43
N VAL A 333 -11.44 -3.63 15.88
CA VAL A 333 -12.76 -3.80 16.48
C VAL A 333 -13.69 -2.68 16.04
N VAL A 334 -14.94 -3.03 15.71
CA VAL A 334 -16.03 -2.07 15.56
C VAL A 334 -16.78 -1.99 16.87
N TYR A 335 -16.96 -0.76 17.32
CA TYR A 335 -17.68 -0.42 18.53
C TYR A 335 -18.95 0.36 18.20
N GLU A 336 -19.98 0.18 19.00
CA GLU A 336 -21.16 1.03 19.02
C GLU A 336 -21.03 2.10 20.11
N LEU A 337 -21.44 3.33 19.76
CA LEU A 337 -21.45 4.45 20.69
C LEU A 337 -22.70 4.42 21.56
N PRO A 338 -22.60 4.78 22.85
CA PRO A 338 -23.76 4.86 23.73
C PRO A 338 -24.75 5.91 23.21
N ALA A 339 -26.02 5.54 23.19
CA ALA A 339 -27.12 6.46 22.88
C ALA A 339 -27.05 7.70 23.79
N SER A 340 -27.55 8.83 23.30
CA SER A 340 -27.66 10.02 24.15
C SER A 340 -28.55 9.68 25.35
N PRO A 341 -28.13 9.99 26.59
CA PRO A 341 -29.04 9.89 27.73
C PRO A 341 -30.30 10.68 27.37
N ALA A 342 -31.47 10.08 27.60
CA ALA A 342 -32.74 10.77 27.40
C ALA A 342 -32.72 12.07 28.22
N PRO A 343 -33.20 13.19 27.66
CA PRO A 343 -33.14 14.50 28.28
C PRO A 343 -33.81 14.56 29.66
#